data_AF-A0A538GKS2-F1
#
_entry.id   AF-A0A538GKS2-F1
#
_cell.length_a   1.000
_cell.length_b   1.000
_cell.length_c   1.000
_cell.angle_alpha   90.00
_cell.angle_beta   90.00
_cell.angle_gamma   90.00
#
_symmetry.space_group_name_H-M   'P 1'
#
loop_
_entity.id
_entity.type
_entity.pdbx_description
1 polymer ?
#
loop_
_entity_poly.entity_id
_entity_poly.type
_entity_poly.pdbx_seq_one_letter_code
_entity_poly.pdbx_strand_id
1 'polypeptide(L)'
;MPEGDSLARAARRLQALVGERVEVETPHPRAAVKRLVERLDGRRLLGVEAAGKNLLLRFEDGVVLRSHLRMSGRWQLRPRGSKLFGRPWLVLRGAEREAVLWNGPVLEL
;
A
#
# COMPACT_ATOMS: atom_id res chain seq x y z
N MET A 1 -1.89 -17.74 -5.28
CA MET A 1 -0.77 -16.78 -5.25
C MET A 1 -1.11 -15.68 -6.24
N PRO A 2 -1.05 -14.39 -5.91
CA PRO A 2 -1.05 -13.35 -6.93
C PRO A 2 0.16 -13.59 -7.83
N GLU A 3 -0.10 -13.99 -9.06
CA GLU A 3 0.91 -14.14 -10.10
C GLU A 3 1.40 -12.77 -10.57
N GLY A 4 2.46 -12.73 -11.41
CA GLY A 4 3.08 -11.49 -11.88
C GLY A 4 2.07 -10.49 -12.45
N ASP A 5 1.09 -10.96 -13.21
CA ASP A 5 0.01 -10.12 -13.76
C ASP A 5 -0.85 -9.46 -12.69
N SER A 6 -1.06 -10.12 -11.55
CA SER A 6 -1.83 -9.55 -10.44
C SER A 6 -1.07 -8.40 -9.77
N LEU A 7 0.25 -8.53 -9.63
CA LEU A 7 1.10 -7.46 -9.10
C LEU A 7 1.22 -6.30 -10.10
N ALA A 8 1.40 -6.58 -11.39
CA ALA A 8 1.43 -5.56 -12.43
C ALA A 8 0.12 -4.76 -12.49
N ARG A 9 -1.04 -5.43 -12.40
CA ARG A 9 -2.35 -4.76 -12.30
C ARG A 9 -2.49 -3.94 -11.02
N ALA A 10 -2.00 -4.44 -9.89
CA ALA A 10 -2.00 -3.68 -8.64
C ALA A 10 -1.13 -2.43 -8.76
N ALA A 11 0.10 -2.56 -9.25
CA ALA A 11 1.01 -1.43 -9.47
C ALA A 11 0.37 -0.36 -10.36
N ARG A 12 -0.26 -0.77 -11.47
CA ARG A 12 -0.95 0.15 -12.39
C ARG A 12 -2.11 0.88 -11.72
N ARG A 13 -2.91 0.19 -10.91
CA ARG A 13 -4.03 0.82 -10.17
C ARG A 13 -3.52 1.83 -9.15
N LEU A 14 -2.45 1.50 -8.44
CA LEU A 14 -1.87 2.35 -7.40
C LEU A 14 -1.13 3.57 -7.95
N GLN A 15 -0.84 3.62 -9.26
CA GLN A 15 -0.32 4.85 -9.91
C GLN A 15 -1.21 6.07 -9.64
N ALA A 16 -2.50 5.87 -9.39
CA ALA A 16 -3.43 6.94 -9.10
C ALA A 16 -3.11 7.76 -7.83
N LEU A 17 -2.18 7.30 -6.98
CA LEU A 17 -1.71 8.04 -5.80
C LEU A 17 -0.29 8.63 -5.99
N VAL A 18 0.37 8.36 -7.12
CA VAL A 18 1.74 8.83 -7.35
C VAL A 18 1.74 10.34 -7.54
N GLY A 19 2.67 11.02 -6.85
CA GLY A 19 2.76 12.48 -6.76
C GLY A 19 2.04 13.06 -5.54
N GLU A 20 1.15 12.30 -4.90
CA GLU A 20 0.40 12.75 -3.73
C GLU A 20 1.17 12.53 -2.43
N ARG A 21 0.99 13.44 -1.46
CA ARG A 21 1.30 13.17 -0.05
C ARG A 21 0.21 12.29 0.52
N VAL A 22 0.58 11.21 1.20
CA VAL A 22 -0.39 10.25 1.71
C VAL A 22 -0.47 10.26 3.23
N GLU A 23 -1.69 10.15 3.74
CA GLU A 23 -1.93 9.76 5.13
C GLU A 23 -1.84 8.23 5.24
N VAL A 24 -1.26 7.74 6.33
CA VAL A 24 -0.96 6.32 6.52
C VAL A 24 -1.65 5.79 7.78
N GLU A 25 -2.40 4.69 7.62
CA GLU A 25 -3.02 3.99 8.73
C GLU A 25 -2.74 2.49 8.65
N THR A 26 -2.51 1.85 9.80
CA THR A 26 -2.34 0.40 9.91
C THR A 26 -3.36 -0.20 10.87
N PRO A 27 -4.64 -0.38 10.46
CA PRO A 27 -5.71 -0.80 11.37
C PRO A 27 -5.55 -2.21 11.95
N HIS A 28 -4.79 -3.07 11.27
CA HIS A 28 -4.54 -4.42 11.73
C HIS A 28 -3.42 -4.45 12.80
N PRO A 29 -3.63 -5.03 14.01
CA PRO A 29 -2.64 -5.02 15.09
C PRO A 29 -1.26 -5.58 14.70
N ARG A 30 -1.24 -6.65 13.88
CA ARG A 30 0.02 -7.24 13.37
C ARG A 30 0.77 -6.36 12.36
N ALA A 31 0.09 -5.37 11.77
CA ALA A 31 0.72 -4.38 10.90
C ALA A 31 1.21 -3.17 11.70
N ALA A 32 0.43 -2.74 12.71
CA ALA A 32 0.75 -1.60 13.56
C ALA A 32 2.12 -1.72 14.26
N VAL A 33 2.50 -2.93 14.69
CA VAL A 33 3.82 -3.19 15.31
C VAL A 33 5.02 -2.88 14.41
N LYS A 34 4.81 -2.74 13.10
CA LYS A 34 5.88 -2.44 12.13
C LYS A 34 6.26 -0.97 12.06
N ARG A 35 5.58 -0.10 12.82
CA ARG A 35 5.85 1.35 12.88
C ARG A 35 5.94 2.02 11.50
N LEU A 36 5.05 1.59 10.59
CA LEU A 36 5.02 2.11 9.23
C LEU A 36 4.48 3.54 9.19
N VAL A 37 3.55 3.88 10.09
CA VAL A 37 2.94 5.21 10.16
C VAL A 37 4.03 6.26 10.42
N GLU A 38 4.87 6.05 11.43
CA GLU A 38 5.95 6.95 11.81
C GLU A 38 6.98 7.17 10.71
N ARG A 39 7.09 6.22 9.78
CA ARG A 39 8.05 6.24 8.68
C ARG A 39 7.48 6.71 7.37
N LEU A 40 6.17 6.64 7.15
CA LEU A 40 5.54 6.89 5.85
C LEU A 40 4.48 8.00 5.87
N ASP A 41 3.89 8.29 7.02
CA ASP A 41 2.81 9.26 7.12
C ASP A 41 3.26 10.66 6.69
N GLY A 42 2.41 11.33 5.90
CA GLY A 42 2.67 12.63 5.31
C GLY A 42 3.68 12.65 4.15
N ARG A 43 4.30 11.52 3.81
CA ARG A 43 5.27 11.45 2.71
C ARG A 43 4.61 11.43 1.34
N ARG A 44 5.30 12.01 0.36
CA ARG A 44 4.93 11.88 -1.06
C ARG A 44 5.26 10.50 -1.61
N LEU A 45 4.29 9.85 -2.24
CA LEU A 45 4.49 8.63 -3.01
C LEU A 45 5.08 8.99 -4.39
N LEU A 46 6.29 8.54 -4.69
CA LEU A 46 7.01 8.85 -5.92
C LEU A 46 6.80 7.82 -7.04
N GLY A 47 6.43 6.59 -6.69
CA GLY A 47 6.20 5.57 -7.70
C GLY A 47 5.78 4.24 -7.11
N VAL A 48 5.14 3.43 -7.95
CA VAL A 48 4.76 2.05 -7.62
C VAL A 48 5.17 1.13 -8.75
N GLU A 49 5.82 0.01 -8.44
CA GLU A 49 6.20 -0.98 -9.46
C GLU A 49 6.03 -2.41 -8.96
N ALA A 50 5.83 -3.33 -9.90
CA ALA A 50 5.90 -4.76 -9.63
C ALA A 50 7.34 -5.24 -9.89
N ALA A 51 7.96 -5.86 -8.90
CA ALA A 51 9.30 -6.43 -8.97
C ALA A 51 9.26 -7.91 -8.56
N GLY A 52 9.16 -8.79 -9.56
CA GLY A 52 8.97 -10.22 -9.36
C GLY A 52 7.69 -10.51 -8.58
N LYS A 53 7.83 -11.01 -7.34
CA LYS A 53 6.70 -11.35 -6.45
C LYS A 53 6.33 -10.21 -5.48
N ASN A 54 6.94 -9.03 -5.64
CA ASN A 54 6.72 -7.89 -4.76
C ASN A 54 6.10 -6.70 -5.50
N LEU A 55 5.42 -5.85 -4.74
CA LEU A 55 5.16 -4.46 -5.08
C LEU A 55 6.14 -3.58 -4.32
N LEU A 56 6.78 -2.65 -5.01
CA LEU A 56 7.64 -1.63 -4.41
C LEU A 56 6.94 -0.29 -4.50
N LEU A 57 6.70 0.35 -3.36
CA LEU A 57 6.15 1.70 -3.26
C LEU A 57 7.28 2.62 -2.81
N ARG A 58 7.73 3.51 -3.70
CA ARG A 58 8.80 4.47 -3.44
C ARG A 58 8.21 5.77 -2.90
N PHE A 59 8.77 6.27 -1.81
CA PHE A 59 8.41 7.53 -1.17
C PHE A 59 9.60 8.51 -1.22
N GLU A 60 9.34 9.77 -0.90
CA GLU A 60 10.40 10.76 -0.72
C GLU A 60 11.42 10.38 0.37
N ASP A 61 12.60 11.00 0.29
CA ASP A 61 13.81 10.70 1.07
C ASP A 61 14.33 9.26 0.92
N GLY A 62 14.06 8.63 -0.22
CA GLY A 62 14.61 7.30 -0.56
C GLY A 62 13.97 6.13 0.17
N VAL A 63 12.84 6.34 0.86
CA VAL A 63 12.12 5.27 1.57
C VAL A 63 11.37 4.38 0.58
N VAL A 64 11.50 3.06 0.71
CA VAL A 64 10.82 2.09 -0.17
C VAL A 64 10.06 1.07 0.65
N LEU A 65 8.73 1.05 0.53
CA LEU A 65 7.92 -0.01 1.11
C LEU A 65 7.84 -1.19 0.15
N ARG A 66 8.38 -2.33 0.56
CA ARG A 66 8.20 -3.63 -0.10
C ARG A 66 6.96 -4.32 0.44
N SER A 67 6.04 -4.65 -0.46
CA SER A 67 4.80 -5.38 -0.16
C SER A 67 4.77 -6.72 -0.90
N HIS A 68 4.61 -7.82 -0.16
CA HIS A 68 4.45 -9.16 -0.74
C HIS A 68 3.08 -9.75 -0.38
N LEU A 69 2.27 -10.00 -1.41
CA LEU A 69 0.86 -10.36 -1.26
C LEU A 69 0.61 -11.83 -0.86
N ARG A 70 1.63 -12.70 -0.88
CA ARG A 70 1.51 -14.13 -0.54
C ARG A 70 0.40 -14.82 -1.34
N MET A 71 -0.63 -15.39 -0.72
CA MET A 71 -1.68 -16.15 -1.42
C MET A 71 -3.00 -15.38 -1.50
N SER A 72 -3.34 -14.61 -0.45
CA SER A 72 -4.65 -13.97 -0.26
C SER A 72 -4.59 -12.46 -0.21
N GLY A 73 -3.38 -11.88 -0.26
CA GLY A 73 -3.17 -10.45 -0.20
C GLY A 73 -3.65 -9.76 -1.47
N ARG A 74 -4.22 -8.57 -1.32
CA ARG A 74 -4.66 -7.74 -2.45
C ARG A 74 -4.64 -6.26 -2.10
N TRP A 75 -4.32 -5.45 -3.10
CA TRP A 75 -4.53 -4.02 -3.08
C TRP A 75 -5.85 -3.66 -3.75
N GLN A 76 -6.57 -2.71 -3.17
CA GLN A 76 -7.76 -2.10 -3.74
C GLN A 76 -7.61 -0.59 -3.74
N LEU A 77 -7.96 0.06 -4.84
CA LEU A 77 -8.09 1.52 -4.91
C LEU A 77 -9.56 1.88 -4.79
N ARG A 78 -9.89 2.83 -3.91
CA ARG A 78 -11.26 3.26 -3.62
C ARG A 78 -11.32 4.79 -3.53
N PRO A 79 -12.50 5.42 -3.64
CA PRO A 79 -12.67 6.81 -3.25
C PRO A 79 -12.28 7.02 -1.77
N ARG A 80 -11.68 8.16 -1.45
CA ARG A 80 -11.32 8.52 -0.06
C ARG A 80 -12.57 8.50 0.82
N GLY A 81 -12.43 7.97 2.04
CA GLY A 81 -13.53 7.91 3.01
C GLY A 81 -14.55 6.81 2.73
N SER A 82 -14.25 5.89 1.80
CA SER A 82 -15.08 4.73 1.56
C SER A 82 -15.19 3.88 2.83
N LYS A 83 -16.42 3.44 3.18
CA LYS A 83 -16.62 2.54 4.31
C LYS A 83 -15.83 1.24 4.11
N LEU A 84 -14.96 0.90 5.07
CA LEU A 84 -14.16 -0.32 5.08
C LEU A 84 -14.82 -1.34 6.00
N PHE A 85 -15.05 -2.54 5.47
CA PHE A 85 -15.55 -3.67 6.25
C PHE A 85 -14.39 -4.65 6.52
N GLY A 86 -14.08 -4.86 7.79
CA GLY A 86 -12.90 -5.64 8.23
C GLY A 86 -11.72 -4.75 8.60
N ARG A 87 -10.57 -5.37 8.89
CA ARG A 87 -9.35 -4.68 9.33
C ARG A 87 -8.25 -4.79 8.26
N PRO A 88 -8.05 -3.77 7.41
CA PRO A 88 -6.98 -3.79 6.43
C PRO A 88 -5.62 -3.71 7.13
N TRP A 89 -4.59 -4.17 6.44
CA TRP A 89 -3.21 -4.14 6.93
C TRP A 89 -2.58 -2.76 6.80
N LEU A 90 -2.89 -2.06 5.71
CA LEU A 90 -2.36 -0.74 5.41
C LEU A 90 -3.39 0.04 4.60
N VAL A 91 -3.57 1.30 4.94
CA VAL A 91 -4.34 2.28 4.17
C VAL A 91 -3.41 3.44 3.85
N LEU A 92 -3.32 3.80 2.57
CA LEU A 92 -2.66 5.00 2.09
C LEU A 92 -3.75 5.91 1.50
N ARG A 93 -3.99 7.08 2.11
CA ARG A 93 -5.01 8.02 1.64
C ARG A 93 -4.37 9.21 0.95
N GLY A 94 -4.67 9.37 -0.33
CA GLY A 94 -4.42 10.59 -1.08
C GLY A 94 -5.56 11.59 -0.91
N ALA A 95 -5.67 12.55 -1.83
CA ALA A 95 -6.68 13.59 -1.85
C ALA A 95 -8.09 12.99 -2.09
N GLU A 96 -8.27 12.28 -3.20
CA GLU A 96 -9.59 11.78 -3.63
C GLU A 96 -9.72 10.26 -3.54
N ARG A 97 -8.60 9.55 -3.36
CA ARG A 97 -8.54 8.09 -3.41
C ARG A 97 -7.76 7.54 -2.22
N GLU A 98 -8.07 6.31 -1.86
CA GLU A 98 -7.33 5.53 -0.89
C GLU A 98 -6.96 4.16 -1.45
N ALA A 99 -5.72 3.75 -1.20
CA ALA A 99 -5.22 2.43 -1.47
C ALA A 99 -5.26 1.59 -0.20
N VAL A 100 -5.93 0.45 -0.27
CA VAL A 100 -6.18 -0.42 0.87
C VAL A 100 -5.57 -1.80 0.62
N LEU A 101 -4.67 -2.21 1.52
CA LEU A 101 -4.09 -3.54 1.52
C LEU A 101 -4.88 -4.46 2.44
N TRP A 102 -5.43 -5.53 1.87
CA TRP A 102 -6.09 -6.60 2.61
C TRP A 102 -5.23 -7.85 2.61
N ASN A 103 -5.21 -8.57 3.73
CA ASN A 103 -4.58 -9.89 3.87
C ASN A 103 -3.13 -9.98 3.35
N GLY A 104 -2.40 -8.85 3.32
CA GLY A 104 -1.02 -8.77 2.82
C GLY A 104 -0.05 -8.57 3.98
N PRO A 105 0.43 -9.64 4.63
CA PRO A 105 1.12 -9.51 5.92
C PRO A 105 2.56 -9.00 5.81
N VAL A 106 3.18 -9.15 4.64
CA VAL A 106 4.59 -8.82 4.45
C VAL A 106 4.69 -7.40 3.92
N LEU A 107 5.22 -6.55 4.79
CA LEU A 107 5.43 -5.10 4.64
C LEU A 107 6.76 -4.80 5.32
N GLU A 108 7.70 -4.27 4.56
CA GLU A 108 9.10 -4.06 4.98
C GLU A 108 9.62 -2.76 4.35
N LEU A 109 10.41 -1.99 5.10
CA LEU A 109 10.99 -0.70 4.70
C LEU A 109 12.49 -0.83 4.38
#